data_AF-A0A2E7CHJ8-F1
#
_entry.id   AF-A0A2E7CHJ8-F1
#
_cell.length_a   1.000
_cell.length_b   1.000
_cell.length_c   1.000
_cell.angle_alpha   90.00
_cell.angle_beta   90.00
_cell.angle_gamma   90.00
#
_symmetry.space_group_name_H-M   'P 1'
#
loop_
_entity.id
_entity.type
_entity.pdbx_description
1 polymer ?
#
loop_
_entity_poly.entity_id
_entity_poly.type
_entity_poly.pdbx_seq_one_letter_code
_entity_poly.pdbx_strand_id
1 'polypeptide(L)'
;MILMLMLACGQEEAQCSEEQGCGFGEVCVAGMCTASTCVTSEQCGMEEHCSEGDCVAGCQMDSDCYPGDFCDLETSSCTKTPCYDSHTDCNFKEYCLQSTGECVEASGYYCRSCVVDSDCGGNGNVCMHWGLERNFCGVRCEVESDCPSGFICADWLDQDGNATRQCATYCWLYIDERPVPPEQQEGQKEASVSDILEEWGADECIVDLE
;
A
#
# COMPACT_ATOMS: atom_id res chain seq x y z
N MET A 1 -67.22 -23.32 -35.76
CA MET A 1 -66.63 -22.71 -34.55
C MET A 1 -65.13 -22.92 -34.66
N ILE A 2 -64.42 -21.95 -35.23
CA ILE A 2 -62.98 -22.02 -35.50
C ILE A 2 -62.30 -21.37 -34.30
N LEU A 3 -61.55 -22.17 -33.55
CA LEU A 3 -60.81 -21.77 -32.36
C LEU A 3 -59.46 -21.19 -32.82
N MET A 4 -59.33 -19.87 -32.85
CA MET A 4 -58.04 -19.20 -33.06
C MET A 4 -57.19 -19.33 -31.79
N LEU A 5 -56.15 -20.16 -31.84
CA LEU A 5 -55.06 -20.20 -30.88
C LEU A 5 -54.13 -19.02 -31.14
N MET A 6 -54.22 -17.98 -30.32
CA MET A 6 -53.24 -16.89 -30.27
C MET A 6 -52.00 -17.39 -29.52
N LEU A 7 -50.95 -17.74 -30.27
CA LEU A 7 -49.61 -17.95 -29.74
C LEU A 7 -49.06 -16.58 -29.33
N ALA A 8 -49.15 -16.25 -28.04
CA ALA A 8 -48.45 -15.11 -27.47
C ALA A 8 -46.95 -15.42 -27.46
N CYS A 9 -46.17 -14.69 -28.26
CA CYS A 9 -44.72 -14.63 -28.08
C CYS A 9 -44.48 -13.98 -26.71
N GLY A 10 -44.06 -14.76 -25.71
CA GLY A 10 -43.53 -14.22 -24.47
C GLY A 10 -42.27 -13.44 -24.82
N GLN A 11 -42.35 -12.11 -24.71
CA GLN A 11 -41.22 -11.23 -24.88
C GLN A 11 -40.33 -11.43 -23.65
N GLU A 12 -39.16 -12.07 -23.82
CA GLU A 12 -38.16 -12.13 -22.75
C GLU A 12 -37.75 -10.69 -22.45
N GLU A 13 -38.06 -10.21 -21.25
CA GLU A 13 -37.67 -8.87 -20.84
C GLU A 13 -36.14 -8.83 -20.73
N ALA A 14 -35.53 -7.85 -21.41
CA ALA A 14 -34.11 -7.63 -21.33
C ALA A 14 -33.71 -7.38 -19.87
N GLN A 15 -32.64 -8.03 -19.41
CA GLN A 15 -32.14 -7.89 -18.04
C GLN A 15 -31.59 -6.47 -17.78
N CYS A 16 -31.16 -5.81 -18.85
CA CYS A 16 -30.61 -4.46 -18.82
C CYS A 16 -31.02 -3.67 -20.05
N SER A 17 -31.00 -2.34 -19.91
CA SER A 17 -31.29 -1.36 -20.95
C SER A 17 -30.59 -0.03 -20.62
N GLU A 18 -30.78 0.99 -21.45
CA GLU A 18 -30.30 2.36 -21.15
C GLU A 18 -30.90 2.93 -19.85
N GLU A 19 -32.10 2.47 -19.45
CA GLU A 19 -32.79 2.92 -18.24
C GLU A 19 -32.53 2.00 -17.03
N GLN A 20 -32.05 0.78 -17.27
CA GLN A 20 -31.82 -0.24 -16.25
C GLN A 20 -30.42 -0.85 -16.43
N GLY A 21 -29.47 -0.37 -15.62
CA GLY A 21 -28.11 -0.89 -15.61
C GLY A 21 -27.99 -2.29 -15.01
N CYS A 22 -26.84 -2.92 -15.25
CA CYS A 22 -26.46 -4.19 -14.64
C CYS A 22 -25.93 -4.02 -13.21
N GLY A 23 -25.66 -5.14 -12.52
CA GLY A 23 -25.00 -5.12 -11.23
C GLY A 23 -23.57 -4.60 -11.27
N PHE A 24 -22.94 -4.44 -10.10
CA PHE A 24 -21.52 -4.06 -10.03
C PHE A 24 -20.65 -5.13 -10.71
N GLY A 25 -19.78 -4.72 -11.64
CA GLY A 25 -18.92 -5.63 -12.40
C GLY A 25 -19.62 -6.31 -13.59
N GLU A 26 -20.70 -5.73 -14.10
CA GLU A 26 -21.41 -6.26 -15.27
C GLU A 26 -21.66 -5.15 -16.30
N VAL A 27 -21.67 -5.52 -17.58
CA VAL A 27 -21.98 -4.63 -18.70
C VAL A 27 -23.17 -5.18 -19.48
N CYS A 28 -24.00 -4.28 -20.01
CA CYS A 28 -25.17 -4.65 -20.79
C CYS A 28 -24.78 -4.95 -22.23
N VAL A 29 -24.78 -6.24 -22.61
CA VAL A 29 -24.49 -6.68 -23.99
C VAL A 29 -25.75 -7.33 -24.56
N ALA A 30 -26.35 -6.67 -25.55
CA ALA A 30 -27.57 -7.12 -26.22
C ALA A 30 -28.74 -7.45 -25.25
N GLY A 31 -28.91 -6.64 -24.19
CA GLY A 31 -29.98 -6.81 -23.20
C GLY A 31 -29.71 -7.88 -22.14
N MET A 32 -28.50 -8.45 -22.10
CA MET A 32 -28.05 -9.36 -21.05
C MET A 32 -26.88 -8.75 -20.27
N CYS A 33 -26.90 -8.92 -18.95
CA CYS A 33 -25.78 -8.53 -18.11
C CYS A 33 -24.69 -9.59 -18.20
N THR A 34 -23.53 -9.20 -18.72
CA THR A 34 -22.34 -10.07 -18.76
C THR A 34 -21.33 -9.57 -17.77
N ALA A 35 -20.73 -10.47 -17.00
CA ALA A 35 -19.63 -10.15 -16.11
C ALA A 35 -18.49 -9.51 -16.92
N SER A 36 -18.00 -8.38 -16.41
CA SER A 36 -16.90 -7.58 -16.96
C SER A 36 -15.96 -7.25 -15.80
N THR A 37 -14.66 -7.14 -16.04
CA THR A 37 -13.77 -6.68 -14.96
C THR A 37 -13.89 -5.18 -14.74
N CYS A 38 -14.18 -4.43 -15.81
CA CYS A 38 -14.44 -3.00 -15.74
C CYS A 38 -15.50 -2.54 -16.75
N VAL A 39 -16.03 -1.36 -16.51
CA VAL A 39 -16.90 -0.55 -17.37
C VAL A 39 -16.28 0.85 -17.50
N THR A 40 -15.64 1.34 -16.45
CA THR A 40 -14.83 2.57 -16.43
C THR A 40 -13.44 2.27 -15.85
N SER A 41 -12.44 3.10 -16.19
CA SER A 41 -11.08 2.96 -15.65
C SER A 41 -11.00 3.10 -14.12
N GLU A 42 -11.97 3.78 -13.50
CA GLU A 42 -12.08 3.89 -12.03
C GLU A 42 -12.27 2.53 -11.33
N GLN A 43 -12.66 1.49 -12.07
CA GLN A 43 -12.81 0.12 -11.55
C GLN A 43 -11.51 -0.70 -11.66
N CYS A 44 -10.51 -0.18 -12.36
CA CYS A 44 -9.20 -0.82 -12.52
C CYS A 44 -8.23 -0.36 -11.43
N GLY A 45 -7.11 -1.07 -11.31
CA GLY A 45 -6.02 -0.65 -10.43
C GLY A 45 -5.38 0.65 -10.92
N MET A 46 -4.49 1.20 -10.08
CA MET A 46 -3.60 2.27 -10.54
C MET A 46 -2.70 1.75 -11.67
N GLU A 47 -2.39 2.62 -12.64
CA GLU A 47 -1.66 2.30 -13.87
C GLU A 47 -2.36 1.29 -14.78
N GLU A 48 -3.69 1.19 -14.66
CA GLU A 48 -4.56 0.41 -15.54
C GLU A 48 -5.74 1.26 -16.01
N HIS A 49 -6.30 0.92 -17.18
CA HIS A 49 -7.51 1.55 -17.69
C HIS A 49 -8.46 0.51 -18.27
N CYS A 50 -9.73 0.88 -18.39
CA CYS A 50 -10.73 -0.03 -18.94
C CYS A 50 -10.71 -0.03 -20.48
N SER A 51 -10.45 -1.19 -21.07
CA SER A 51 -10.49 -1.39 -22.51
C SER A 51 -11.27 -2.65 -22.84
N GLU A 52 -12.36 -2.50 -23.61
CA GLU A 52 -13.24 -3.61 -24.04
C GLU A 52 -13.80 -4.47 -22.89
N GLY A 53 -13.90 -3.93 -21.69
CA GLY A 53 -14.40 -4.63 -20.49
C GLY A 53 -13.30 -5.27 -19.64
N ASP A 54 -12.05 -5.16 -20.08
CA ASP A 54 -10.86 -5.65 -19.37
C ASP A 54 -9.98 -4.51 -18.85
N CYS A 55 -9.46 -4.65 -17.64
CA CYS A 55 -8.42 -3.77 -17.13
C CYS A 55 -7.10 -4.11 -17.80
N VAL A 56 -6.56 -3.16 -18.56
CA VAL A 56 -5.29 -3.30 -19.27
C VAL A 56 -4.29 -2.29 -18.72
N ALA A 57 -3.02 -2.69 -18.68
CA ALA A 57 -1.95 -1.82 -18.20
C ALA A 57 -1.80 -0.57 -19.08
N GLY A 58 -1.46 0.55 -18.45
CA GLY A 58 -1.33 1.86 -19.08
C GLY A 58 -2.44 2.81 -18.68
N CYS A 59 -2.61 3.90 -19.42
CA CYS A 59 -3.56 4.96 -19.09
C CYS A 59 -4.25 5.54 -20.32
N GLN A 60 -5.43 6.14 -20.10
CA GLN A 60 -6.15 6.98 -21.06
C GLN A 60 -6.24 8.44 -20.60
N MET A 61 -6.09 8.68 -19.30
CA MET A 61 -6.07 9.99 -18.68
C MET A 61 -5.24 9.98 -17.40
N ASP A 62 -4.88 11.17 -16.90
CA ASP A 62 -3.99 11.31 -15.74
C ASP A 62 -4.53 10.64 -14.47
N SER A 63 -5.85 10.52 -14.33
CA SER A 63 -6.47 9.84 -13.18
C SER A 63 -6.28 8.32 -13.16
N ASP A 64 -5.86 7.73 -14.28
CA ASP A 64 -5.50 6.31 -14.36
C ASP A 64 -4.09 6.06 -13.79
N CYS A 65 -3.31 7.12 -13.56
CA CYS A 65 -1.95 7.06 -13.05
C CYS A 65 -1.89 7.35 -11.54
N TYR A 66 -0.74 7.08 -10.93
CA TYR A 66 -0.51 7.49 -9.54
C TYR A 66 -0.65 9.01 -9.39
N PRO A 67 -1.15 9.49 -8.23
CA PRO A 67 -1.24 10.93 -7.97
C PRO A 67 0.10 11.63 -8.20
N GLY A 68 0.11 12.61 -9.09
CA GLY A 68 1.31 13.35 -9.48
C GLY A 68 1.90 12.93 -10.83
N ASP A 69 1.57 11.74 -11.33
CA ASP A 69 1.97 11.28 -12.65
C ASP A 69 0.99 11.78 -13.72
N PHE A 70 1.42 11.77 -14.98
CA PHE A 70 0.57 12.13 -16.12
C PHE A 70 0.55 11.00 -17.14
N CYS A 71 -0.55 10.93 -17.89
CA CYS A 71 -0.69 9.95 -18.95
C CYS A 71 -0.04 10.46 -20.24
N ASP A 72 1.01 9.78 -20.69
CA ASP A 72 1.53 9.98 -22.04
C ASP A 72 0.59 9.28 -23.03
N LEU A 73 -0.24 10.08 -23.72
CA LEU A 73 -1.21 9.57 -24.69
C LEU A 73 -0.58 8.99 -25.96
N GLU A 74 0.70 9.28 -26.24
CA GLU A 74 1.40 8.71 -27.40
C GLU A 74 1.81 7.26 -27.13
N THR A 75 2.27 6.98 -25.91
CA THR A 75 2.69 5.63 -25.48
C THR A 75 1.63 4.89 -24.68
N SER A 76 0.53 5.56 -24.31
CA SER A 76 -0.50 5.09 -23.38
C SER A 76 0.08 4.63 -22.04
N SER A 77 1.12 5.31 -21.54
CA SER A 77 1.82 4.94 -20.32
C SER A 77 1.90 6.09 -19.32
N CYS A 78 1.78 5.76 -18.03
CA CYS A 78 2.01 6.71 -16.95
C CYS A 78 3.48 7.12 -16.92
N THR A 79 3.72 8.42 -17.02
CA THR A 79 5.07 8.99 -16.91
C THR A 79 5.15 9.76 -15.60
N LYS A 80 6.22 9.51 -14.85
CA LYS A 80 6.47 10.21 -13.60
C LYS A 80 6.77 11.68 -13.85
N THR A 81 6.08 12.54 -13.12
CA THR A 81 6.46 13.95 -13.06
C THR A 81 7.76 14.06 -12.26
N PRO A 82 8.70 14.94 -12.65
CA PRO A 82 9.83 15.25 -11.80
C PRO A 82 9.34 15.72 -10.43
N CYS A 83 9.98 15.26 -9.36
CA CYS A 83 9.66 15.71 -8.02
C CYS A 83 9.97 17.22 -7.89
N TYR A 84 9.19 17.91 -7.07
CA TYR A 84 9.40 19.31 -6.67
C TYR A 84 9.52 19.45 -5.16
N ASP A 85 8.95 18.53 -4.38
CA ASP A 85 8.99 18.55 -2.93
C ASP A 85 9.23 17.14 -2.37
N SER A 86 10.25 17.00 -1.51
CA SER A 86 10.59 15.69 -0.94
C SER A 86 9.44 15.08 -0.15
N HIS A 87 8.64 15.86 0.57
CA HIS A 87 7.58 15.36 1.45
C HIS A 87 6.32 14.93 0.70
N THR A 88 6.09 15.52 -0.46
CA THR A 88 4.88 15.30 -1.24
C THR A 88 5.11 14.29 -2.37
N ASP A 89 6.27 14.33 -3.02
CA ASP A 89 6.49 13.62 -4.29
C ASP A 89 7.36 12.36 -4.14
N CYS A 90 8.09 12.22 -3.03
CA CYS A 90 9.03 11.12 -2.83
C CYS A 90 8.57 10.14 -1.75
N ASN A 91 9.02 8.88 -1.86
CA ASN A 91 8.70 7.86 -0.88
C ASN A 91 9.39 8.12 0.45
N PHE A 92 8.94 7.43 1.50
CA PHE A 92 9.56 7.47 2.82
C PHE A 92 11.08 7.28 2.72
N LYS A 93 11.84 8.16 3.38
CA LYS A 93 13.32 8.23 3.31
C LYS A 93 13.91 8.59 1.95
N GLU A 94 13.17 9.25 1.06
CA GLU A 94 13.74 9.79 -0.18
C GLU A 94 13.81 11.32 -0.17
N TYR A 95 14.75 11.86 -0.96
CA TYR A 95 14.93 13.27 -1.24
C TYR A 95 14.60 13.58 -2.68
N CYS A 96 13.95 14.71 -2.91
CA CYS A 96 13.82 15.26 -4.24
C CYS A 96 15.09 16.01 -4.68
N LEU A 97 15.81 15.49 -5.66
CA LEU A 97 16.92 16.20 -6.29
C LEU A 97 16.38 17.23 -7.29
N GLN A 98 16.24 18.48 -6.84
CA GLN A 98 15.76 19.60 -7.67
C GLN A 98 16.50 19.78 -9.01
N SER A 99 17.75 19.32 -9.11
CA SER A 99 18.53 19.40 -10.36
C SER A 99 18.09 18.40 -11.42
N THR A 100 17.57 17.23 -11.03
CA THR A 100 17.17 16.16 -11.94
C THR A 100 15.67 15.88 -11.91
N GLY A 101 14.98 16.30 -10.84
CA GLY A 101 13.59 15.93 -10.57
C GLY A 101 13.45 14.47 -10.13
N GLU A 102 14.52 13.83 -9.67
CA GLU A 102 14.50 12.42 -9.24
C GLU A 102 14.44 12.30 -7.72
N CYS A 103 13.63 11.37 -7.23
CA CYS A 103 13.65 10.94 -5.84
C CYS A 103 14.82 9.98 -5.61
N VAL A 104 15.65 10.26 -4.61
CA VAL A 104 16.82 9.43 -4.25
C VAL A 104 16.78 9.06 -2.77
N GLU A 105 17.18 7.83 -2.45
CA GLU A 105 17.27 7.35 -1.06
C GLU A 105 18.17 8.26 -0.21
N ALA A 106 17.66 8.70 0.92
CA ALA A 106 18.36 9.45 1.93
C ALA A 106 19.42 8.60 2.61
N SER A 107 20.48 9.23 3.12
CA SER A 107 21.63 8.53 3.70
C SER A 107 21.22 7.45 4.74
N GLY A 108 22.01 6.39 4.88
CA GLY A 108 21.71 5.27 5.79
C GLY A 108 21.68 5.60 7.30
N TYR A 109 21.78 6.88 7.69
CA TYR A 109 21.65 7.31 9.08
C TYR A 109 20.19 7.52 9.50
N TYR A 110 19.28 7.88 8.59
CA TYR A 110 17.88 8.11 8.95
C TYR A 110 17.22 6.83 9.46
N CYS A 111 16.69 6.88 10.69
CA CYS A 111 16.12 5.74 11.41
C CYS A 111 17.08 4.56 11.64
N ARG A 112 18.38 4.80 11.60
CA ARG A 112 19.37 3.80 12.00
C ARG A 112 19.39 3.65 13.52
N SER A 113 19.38 2.42 14.03
CA SER A 113 19.57 2.18 15.47
C SER A 113 20.96 2.61 15.92
N CYS A 114 21.05 3.17 17.12
CA CYS A 114 22.29 3.70 17.68
C CYS A 114 22.38 3.48 19.19
N VAL A 115 23.58 3.59 19.73
CA VAL A 115 23.85 3.64 21.17
C VAL A 115 24.42 5.00 21.55
N VAL A 116 25.22 5.60 20.66
CA VAL A 116 25.86 6.90 20.86
C VAL A 116 25.78 7.76 19.60
N ASP A 117 25.91 9.08 19.74
CA ASP A 117 25.82 10.05 18.63
C ASP A 117 26.80 9.76 17.48
N SER A 118 27.97 9.18 17.78
CA SER A 118 28.96 8.83 16.75
C SER A 118 28.47 7.74 15.79
N ASP A 119 27.50 6.91 16.20
CA ASP A 119 26.90 5.89 15.34
C ASP A 119 26.08 6.52 14.19
N CYS A 120 25.68 7.77 14.40
CA CYS A 120 24.92 8.59 13.46
C CYS A 120 25.81 9.40 12.52
N GLY A 121 27.11 9.09 12.43
CA GLY A 121 28.05 9.73 11.52
C GLY A 121 28.63 11.06 12.01
N GLY A 122 28.25 11.52 13.21
CA GLY A 122 28.73 12.77 13.80
C GLY A 122 28.13 14.02 13.16
N ASN A 123 28.87 15.15 13.18
CA ASN A 123 28.47 16.45 12.61
C ASN A 123 27.17 17.05 13.18
N GLY A 124 26.85 16.74 14.43
CA GLY A 124 25.63 17.24 15.10
C GLY A 124 24.41 16.35 14.89
N ASN A 125 24.57 15.19 14.26
CA ASN A 125 23.59 14.10 14.32
C ASN A 125 23.61 13.49 15.72
N VAL A 126 22.44 13.17 16.25
CA VAL A 126 22.29 12.70 17.63
C VAL A 126 21.54 11.37 17.70
N CYS A 127 21.90 10.56 18.69
CA CYS A 127 21.22 9.31 18.98
C CYS A 127 20.02 9.60 19.91
N MET A 128 18.83 9.73 19.31
CA MET A 128 17.63 10.16 20.02
C MET A 128 16.92 8.98 20.67
N HIS A 129 16.52 9.16 21.93
CA HIS A 129 15.73 8.18 22.67
C HIS A 129 14.23 8.36 22.43
N TRP A 130 13.60 7.41 21.76
CA TRP A 130 12.16 7.41 21.56
C TRP A 130 11.55 6.47 22.60
N GLY A 131 10.49 6.90 23.31
CA GLY A 131 9.96 6.34 24.56
C GLY A 131 9.52 4.86 24.60
N LEU A 132 9.96 4.02 23.67
CA LEU A 132 9.82 2.56 23.61
C LEU A 132 11.17 1.84 23.83
N GLU A 133 12.06 2.40 24.65
CA GLU A 133 13.38 1.82 24.98
C GLU A 133 14.34 1.65 23.78
N ARG A 134 14.09 2.34 22.66
CA ARG A 134 14.95 2.26 21.46
C ARG A 134 15.49 3.64 21.08
N ASN A 135 16.73 3.65 20.62
CA ASN A 135 17.37 4.86 20.13
C ASN A 135 17.56 4.78 18.62
N PHE A 136 17.29 5.90 17.96
CA PHE A 136 17.48 6.05 16.52
C PHE A 136 18.22 7.34 16.21
N CYS A 137 19.02 7.29 15.15
CA CYS A 137 19.73 8.45 14.66
C CYS A 137 18.79 9.51 14.11
N GLY A 138 18.91 10.71 14.67
CA GLY A 138 18.45 11.96 14.09
C GLY A 138 19.57 12.59 13.28
N VAL A 139 19.23 13.17 12.13
CA VAL A 139 20.18 13.91 11.30
C VAL A 139 19.90 15.39 11.46
N ARG A 140 20.94 16.20 11.65
CA ARG A 140 20.79 17.65 11.85
C ARG A 140 20.07 18.31 10.67
N CYS A 141 19.15 19.22 10.98
CA CYS A 141 18.45 20.06 10.01
C CYS A 141 18.38 21.52 10.50
N GLU A 142 18.10 22.44 9.59
CA GLU A 142 17.81 23.85 9.90
C GLU A 142 16.35 24.19 9.59
N VAL A 143 15.81 23.61 8.51
CA VAL A 143 14.43 23.77 8.04
C VAL A 143 13.80 22.43 7.64
N GLU A 144 12.47 22.40 7.50
CA GLU A 144 11.72 21.18 7.13
C GLU A 144 12.15 20.58 5.79
N SER A 145 12.54 21.41 4.82
CA SER A 145 12.99 20.95 3.50
C SER A 145 14.35 20.24 3.53
N ASP A 146 15.10 20.33 4.63
CA ASP A 146 16.36 19.60 4.78
C ASP A 146 16.14 18.12 5.08
N CYS A 147 14.93 17.76 5.52
CA CYS A 147 14.58 16.40 5.89
C CYS A 147 13.97 15.65 4.69
N PRO A 148 14.24 14.34 4.58
CA PRO A 148 13.65 13.54 3.52
C PRO A 148 12.16 13.29 3.81
N SER A 149 11.46 12.75 2.82
CA SER A 149 10.04 12.44 2.94
C SER A 149 9.74 11.61 4.19
N GLY A 150 8.72 12.03 4.94
CA GLY A 150 8.25 11.37 6.14
C GLY A 150 9.03 11.71 7.41
N PHE A 151 9.92 12.70 7.36
CA PHE A 151 10.63 13.25 8.53
C PHE A 151 10.22 14.70 8.74
N ILE A 152 10.25 15.14 10.00
CA ILE A 152 10.06 16.56 10.34
C ILE A 152 11.33 17.10 10.98
N CYS A 153 11.60 18.39 10.79
CA CYS A 153 12.72 19.08 11.42
C CYS A 153 12.33 19.56 12.82
N ALA A 154 12.37 18.63 13.79
CA ALA A 154 11.93 18.87 15.16
C ALA A 154 13.07 19.38 16.06
N ASP A 155 12.71 20.22 17.03
CA ASP A 155 13.61 20.58 18.13
C ASP A 155 13.78 19.40 19.10
N TRP A 156 15.03 19.09 19.39
CA TRP A 156 15.45 18.06 20.33
C TRP A 156 16.30 18.70 21.43
N LEU A 157 15.96 18.45 22.69
CA LEU A 157 16.73 18.93 23.83
C LEU A 157 17.78 17.88 24.20
N ASP A 158 19.05 18.28 24.21
CA ASP A 158 20.13 17.45 24.74
C ASP A 158 20.07 17.34 26.28
N GLN A 159 20.95 16.54 26.86
CA GLN A 159 21.03 16.35 28.32
C GLN A 159 21.39 17.63 29.08
N ASP A 160 22.03 18.59 28.40
CA ASP A 160 22.44 19.88 28.94
C ASP A 160 21.34 20.95 28.77
N GLY A 161 20.21 20.61 28.12
CA GLY A 161 19.08 21.49 27.87
C GLY A 161 19.24 22.39 26.64
N ASN A 162 20.24 22.17 25.78
CA ASN A 162 20.36 22.90 24.51
C ASN A 162 19.44 22.27 23.47
N ALA A 163 18.76 23.13 22.70
CA ALA A 163 17.95 22.70 21.56
C ALA A 163 18.84 22.50 20.33
N THR A 164 18.74 21.33 19.71
CA THR A 164 19.27 21.02 18.38
C THR A 164 18.13 20.58 17.48
N ARG A 165 18.17 20.92 16.19
CA ARG A 165 17.12 20.53 15.25
C ARG A 165 17.52 19.27 14.50
N GLN A 166 16.63 18.28 14.50
CA GLN A 166 16.89 16.95 13.96
C GLN A 166 15.73 16.51 13.08
N CYS A 167 16.05 15.94 11.93
CA CYS A 167 15.12 15.17 11.13
C CYS A 167 14.70 13.94 11.93
N ALA A 168 13.42 13.93 12.29
CA ALA A 168 12.85 13.00 13.24
C ALA A 168 11.55 12.43 12.69
N THR A 169 11.31 11.15 12.96
CA THR A 169 10.05 10.47 12.64
C THR A 169 9.86 9.28 13.58
N TYR A 170 8.70 8.65 13.49
CA TYR A 170 8.32 7.46 14.24
C TYR A 170 9.03 6.21 13.69
N CYS A 171 10.36 6.16 13.80
CA CYS A 171 11.21 5.13 13.17
C CYS A 171 10.82 3.68 13.51
N TRP A 172 10.26 3.43 14.69
CA TRP A 172 9.80 2.09 15.09
C TRP A 172 8.60 1.57 14.29
N LEU A 173 7.88 2.43 13.57
CA LEU A 173 6.83 2.00 12.66
C LEU A 173 7.38 1.35 11.39
N TYR A 174 8.67 1.59 11.08
CA TYR A 174 9.31 1.22 9.82
C TYR A 174 10.45 0.20 9.98
N ILE A 175 10.63 -0.36 11.18
CA ILE A 175 11.52 -1.50 11.39
C ILE A 175 10.71 -2.79 11.31
N ASP A 176 11.23 -3.79 10.60
CA ASP A 176 10.53 -5.06 10.35
C ASP A 176 10.24 -5.83 11.65
N GLU A 177 11.08 -5.66 12.67
CA GLU A 177 10.90 -6.27 13.98
C GLU A 177 10.12 -5.37 14.93
N ARG A 178 8.79 -5.39 14.79
CA ARG A 178 7.88 -4.83 15.80
C ARG A 178 8.05 -5.60 17.11
N PRO A 179 8.34 -4.95 18.25
CA PRO A 179 8.38 -5.63 19.53
C PRO A 179 7.00 -6.23 19.82
N VAL A 180 6.95 -7.56 19.93
CA VAL A 180 5.76 -8.29 20.34
C VAL A 180 5.45 -7.89 21.78
N PRO A 181 4.23 -7.40 22.10
CA PRO A 181 3.85 -7.08 23.47
C PRO A 181 4.14 -8.27 24.39
N PRO A 182 4.67 -8.06 25.61
CA PRO A 182 5.02 -9.14 26.52
C PRO A 182 3.84 -10.09 26.82
N GLU A 183 2.61 -9.59 26.74
CA GLU A 183 1.38 -10.36 26.90
C GLU A 183 1.16 -11.43 25.81
N GLN A 184 1.85 -11.33 24.67
CA GLN A 184 1.81 -12.33 23.58
C GLN A 184 3.01 -13.27 23.56
N GLN A 185 4.02 -13.07 24.41
CA GLN A 185 5.23 -13.90 24.45
C GLN A 185 5.04 -15.21 25.25
N GLU A 186 4.01 -15.31 26.10
CA GLU A 186 3.75 -16.52 26.90
C GLU A 186 3.02 -17.64 26.13
N GLY A 187 2.56 -17.39 24.89
CA GLY A 187 1.78 -18.35 24.09
C GLY A 187 2.52 -19.02 22.93
N GLN A 188 3.67 -18.51 22.49
CA GLN A 188 4.44 -19.07 21.38
C GLN A 188 5.49 -20.08 21.89
N LYS A 189 5.05 -21.11 22.60
CA LYS A 189 5.70 -22.41 22.39
C LYS A 189 5.08 -22.94 21.12
N GLU A 190 5.83 -22.91 20.02
CA GLU A 190 5.51 -23.72 18.85
C GLU A 190 5.35 -25.17 19.36
N ALA A 191 4.10 -25.61 19.56
CA ALA A 191 3.81 -27.02 19.68
C ALA A 191 4.27 -27.60 18.35
N SER A 192 5.33 -28.41 18.39
CA SER A 192 5.76 -29.11 17.20
C SER A 192 4.59 -29.95 16.71
N VAL A 193 4.40 -30.08 15.39
CA VAL A 193 3.32 -30.93 14.83
C VAL A 193 3.40 -32.37 15.35
N SER A 194 4.57 -32.81 15.83
CA SER A 194 4.76 -34.06 16.56
C SER A 194 4.05 -34.13 17.91
N ASP A 195 3.88 -33.02 18.64
CA ASP A 195 3.21 -32.99 19.94
C ASP A 195 1.69 -33.09 19.82
N ILE A 196 1.12 -32.66 18.68
CA ILE A 196 -0.34 -32.71 18.42
C ILE A 196 -0.78 -34.11 17.96
N LEU A 197 0.13 -34.92 17.40
CA LEU A 197 -0.19 -36.25 16.88
C LEU A 197 -0.20 -37.38 17.92
N GLU A 198 0.21 -37.14 19.17
CA GLU A 198 0.10 -38.14 20.25
C GLU A 198 -1.22 -38.07 21.04
N GLU A 199 -2.02 -37.00 20.88
CA GLU A 199 -3.25 -36.81 21.67
C GLU A 199 -4.53 -37.29 20.95
N TRP A 200 -4.45 -37.59 19.66
CA TRP A 200 -5.54 -38.18 18.89
C TRP A 200 -5.25 -39.66 18.69
N GLY A 201 -5.62 -40.44 19.71
CA GLY A 201 -5.60 -41.91 19.68
C GLY A 201 -6.27 -42.43 18.41
N ALA A 202 -5.45 -42.92 17.48
CA ALA A 202 -5.88 -43.65 16.31
C ALA A 202 -6.24 -45.09 16.71
N ASP A 203 -7.28 -45.24 17.52
CA ASP A 203 -7.90 -46.53 17.78
C ASP A 203 -9.20 -46.65 16.97
N GLU A 204 -9.11 -47.49 15.94
CA GLU A 204 -10.15 -48.42 15.48
C GLU A 204 -11.50 -47.83 15.00
N CYS A 205 -11.60 -47.59 13.70
CA CYS A 205 -12.85 -47.74 12.95
C CYS A 205 -12.66 -48.72 11.79
N ILE A 206 -12.59 -50.02 12.10
CA ILE A 206 -12.88 -51.08 11.13
C ILE A 206 -14.40 -51.20 11.05
N VAL A 207 -14.99 -50.72 9.95
CA VAL A 207 -16.36 -51.06 9.57
C VAL A 207 -16.30 -52.26 8.62
N ASP A 208 -16.61 -53.44 9.16
CA ASP A 208 -16.94 -54.61 8.36
C ASP A 208 -18.23 -54.34 7.58
N LEU A 209 -18.15 -54.52 6.26
CA LEU A 209 -19.29 -54.54 5.35
C LEU A 209 -19.61 -56.01 5.04
N GLU A 210 -20.72 -56.50 5.59
CA GLU A 210 -21.46 -57.67 5.08
C GLU A 210 -22.59 -57.23 4.14
#